data_AF-A0A7Y0S5G5-F1
#
_entry.id   AF-A0A7Y0S5G5-F1
#
_cell.length_a   1.000
_cell.length_b   1.000
_cell.length_c   1.000
_cell.angle_alpha   90.00
_cell.angle_beta   90.00
_cell.angle_gamma   90.00
#
_symmetry.space_group_name_H-M   'P 1'
#
loop_
_entity.id
_entity.type
_entity.pdbx_description
1 polymer ?
#
loop_
_entity_poly.entity_id
_entity_poly.type
_entity_poly.pdbx_seq_one_letter_code
_entity_poly.pdbx_strand_id
1 'polypeptide(L)' 'YTLSLLAALFSRYGEKYDIDYLLIAAIAYKESGFNNDLVGSRGAVGIMQVLPSTAQDPNINIKNVRQLENNIHAGVKYLA' A
#
# COMPACT_ATOMS: atom_id res chain seq x y z
N TYR A 1 8.59 -9.90 -5.75
CA TYR A 1 8.32 -8.94 -6.84
C TYR A 1 9.58 -8.14 -7.15
N THR A 2 9.59 -7.36 -8.24
CA THR A 2 10.72 -6.53 -8.66
C THR A 2 10.49 -5.04 -8.32
N LEU A 3 11.57 -4.25 -8.29
CA LEU A 3 11.47 -2.79 -8.13
C LEU A 3 10.73 -2.13 -9.29
N SER A 4 10.85 -2.65 -10.51
CA SER A 4 10.11 -2.16 -11.67
C SER A 4 8.60 -2.35 -11.51
N LEU A 5 8.16 -3.48 -10.95
CA LEU A 5 6.75 -3.70 -10.65
C LEU A 5 6.25 -2.73 -9.57
N LEU A 6 7.04 -2.49 -8.52
CA LEU A 6 6.68 -1.52 -7.48
C LEU A 6 6.56 -0.11 -8.04
N ALA A 7 7.52 0.34 -8.85
CA ALA A 7 7.48 1.64 -9.50
C ALA A 7 6.21 1.79 -10.36
N ALA A 8 5.84 0.76 -11.13
CA ALA A 8 4.61 0.76 -11.92
C ALA A 8 3.35 0.87 -11.04
N LEU A 9 3.29 0.15 -9.92
CA LEU A 9 2.17 0.21 -8.99
C LEU A 9 2.09 1.57 -8.25
N PHE A 10 3.23 2.12 -7.83
CA PHE A 10 3.28 3.44 -7.20
C PHE A 10 2.86 4.54 -8.18
N SER A 11 3.32 4.50 -9.44
CA SER A 11 2.88 5.45 -10.48
C SER A 11 1.38 5.33 -10.72
N ARG A 12 0.87 4.10 -10.93
CA ARG A 12 -0.54 3.84 -11.20
C ARG A 12 -1.45 4.42 -10.12
N TYR A 13 -1.13 4.20 -8.85
CA TYR A 13 -1.96 4.69 -7.75
C TYR A 13 -1.67 6.15 -7.38
N GLY A 14 -0.46 6.63 -7.62
CA GLY A 14 -0.13 8.05 -7.52
C GLY A 14 -0.96 8.90 -8.48
N GLU A 15 -1.00 8.52 -9.77
CA GLU A 15 -1.83 9.17 -10.78
C GLU A 15 -3.32 9.11 -10.44
N LYS A 16 -3.79 7.97 -9.91
CA LYS A 16 -5.20 7.79 -9.57
C LYS A 16 -5.67 8.69 -8.42
N TYR A 17 -4.80 8.99 -7.47
CA TYR A 17 -5.13 9.69 -6.23
C TYR A 17 -4.46 11.07 -6.12
N ASP A 18 -3.80 11.54 -7.19
CA ASP A 18 -3.05 12.80 -7.25
C ASP A 18 -1.97 12.90 -6.15
N ILE A 19 -1.20 11.81 -5.97
CA ILE A 19 -0.11 11.71 -5.01
C ILE A 19 1.20 11.40 -5.76
N ASP A 20 2.28 12.10 -5.43
CA ASP A 20 3.60 11.83 -6.00
C ASP A 20 4.03 10.37 -5.72
N TYR A 21 4.38 9.63 -6.77
CA TYR A 21 4.79 8.23 -6.65
C TYR A 21 6.07 8.04 -5.83
N LEU A 22 6.96 9.05 -5.78
CA LEU A 22 8.15 9.04 -4.93
C LEU A 22 7.77 9.15 -3.45
N LEU A 23 6.72 9.91 -3.13
CA LEU A 23 6.18 9.95 -1.77
C LEU A 23 5.59 8.59 -1.37
N ILE A 24 4.82 7.96 -2.26
CA ILE A 24 4.29 6.61 -2.03
C ILE A 24 5.43 5.62 -1.79
N ALA A 25 6.48 5.66 -2.62
CA ALA A 25 7.65 4.79 -2.47
C ALA A 25 8.38 5.03 -1.14
N ALA A 26 8.54 6.30 -0.73
CA ALA A 26 9.18 6.65 0.54
C ALA A 26 8.37 6.13 1.75
N ILE A 27 7.04 6.23 1.71
CA ILE A 27 6.16 5.69 2.75
C ILE A 27 6.27 4.16 2.79
N ALA A 28 6.13 3.48 1.65
CA ALA A 28 6.25 2.02 1.57
C ALA A 28 7.60 1.50 2.10
N TYR A 29 8.69 2.23 1.82
CA TYR A 29 10.02 1.91 2.35
C TYR A 29 10.09 2.10 3.86
N LYS A 30 9.55 3.20 4.39
CA LYS A 30 9.51 3.46 5.83
C LYS A 30 8.70 2.41 6.59
N GLU A 31 7.54 2.02 6.05
CA GLU A 31 6.61 1.11 6.72
C GLU A 31 7.09 -0.35 6.73
N SER A 32 7.74 -0.81 5.65
CA SER A 32 8.09 -2.23 5.52
C SER A 32 9.45 -2.54 4.92
N GLY A 33 10.20 -1.53 4.46
CA GLY A 33 11.40 -1.75 3.65
C GLY A 33 11.07 -2.44 2.32
N PHE A 34 9.89 -2.16 1.77
CA PHE A 34 9.31 -2.88 0.63
C PHE A 34 9.08 -4.38 0.87
N ASN A 35 8.72 -4.80 2.08
CA ASN A 35 8.41 -6.20 2.41
C ASN A 35 6.89 -6.43 2.52
N ASN A 36 6.29 -7.09 1.53
CA ASN A 36 4.85 -7.39 1.52
C ASN A 36 4.44 -8.58 2.40
N ASP A 37 5.40 -9.34 2.93
CA ASP A 37 5.11 -10.43 3.86
C ASP A 37 5.14 -9.96 5.32
N LEU A 38 5.51 -8.68 5.56
CA LEU A 38 5.59 -8.11 6.89
C LEU A 38 4.22 -8.03 7.57
N VAL A 39 4.15 -8.53 8.80
CA VAL A 39 3.02 -8.35 9.72
C VAL A 39 3.49 -7.52 10.91
N GLY A 40 2.93 -6.31 11.03
CA GLY A 40 3.24 -5.39 12.12
C GLY A 40 2.66 -5.84 13.45
N SER A 41 3.20 -5.31 14.55
CA SER A 41 2.84 -5.68 15.93
C SER A 41 1.35 -5.52 16.28
N ARG A 42 0.64 -4.64 15.57
CA ARG A 42 -0.80 -4.37 15.75
C ARG A 42 -1.68 -5.06 14.69
N GLY A 43 -1.12 -5.97 13.90
CA GLY A 43 -1.84 -6.70 12.85
C GLY A 43 -1.94 -5.96 11.51
N ALA A 44 -1.19 -4.86 11.33
CA ALA A 44 -0.95 -4.26 10.02
C ALA A 44 -0.25 -5.26 9.09
N VAL A 45 -0.57 -5.24 7.80
CA VAL A 45 -0.02 -6.22 6.85
C VAL A 45 0.54 -5.54 5.61
N GLY A 46 1.54 -6.17 5.01
CA GLY A 46 1.99 -5.86 3.66
C GLY A 46 2.87 -4.62 3.56
N ILE A 47 3.14 -4.26 2.32
CA ILE A 47 4.16 -3.27 1.96
C ILE A 47 3.87 -1.85 2.49
N MET A 48 2.59 -1.49 2.60
CA MET A 48 2.09 -0.22 3.14
C MET A 48 1.62 -0.33 4.59
N GLN A 49 1.79 -1.49 5.25
CA GLN A 49 1.35 -1.75 6.62
C GLN A 49 -0.11 -1.33 6.88
N VAL A 50 -1.02 -1.75 6.00
CA VAL A 50 -2.45 -1.46 6.12
C VAL A 50 -3.09 -2.44 7.12
N LEU A 51 -3.92 -1.92 8.04
CA LEU A 51 -4.75 -2.77 8.89
C LEU A 51 -5.88 -3.41 8.06
N PRO A 52 -6.16 -4.72 8.21
CA PRO A 52 -7.29 -5.35 7.55
C PRO A 52 -8.64 -4.66 7.80
N SER A 53 -8.84 -4.09 9.00
CA SER A 53 -10.02 -3.29 9.33
C SER A 53 -10.10 -1.99 8.51
N THR A 54 -8.99 -1.28 8.35
CA THR A 54 -8.90 -0.08 7.50
C THR A 54 -9.22 -0.42 6.04
N ALA A 55 -8.73 -1.56 5.53
CA ALA A 55 -9.03 -1.99 4.17
C ALA A 55 -10.52 -2.32 3.95
N GLN A 56 -11.22 -2.73 5.00
CA GLN A 56 -12.66 -3.04 4.98
C GLN A 56 -13.56 -1.82 5.21
N ASP A 57 -13.00 -0.69 5.64
CA ASP A 57 -13.76 0.55 5.82
C ASP A 57 -14.52 0.89 4.52
N PRO A 58 -15.81 1.30 4.56
CA PRO A 58 -16.59 1.60 3.36
C PRO A 58 -15.95 2.63 2.42
N ASN A 59 -15.17 3.56 2.97
CA ASN A 59 -14.47 4.57 2.19
C ASN A 59 -13.25 3.98 1.47
N ILE A 60 -12.63 2.92 2.01
CA ILE A 60 -11.50 2.22 1.38
C ILE A 60 -11.98 1.04 0.53
N ASN A 61 -12.65 0.06 1.14
CA ASN A 61 -13.31 -1.09 0.53
C ASN A 61 -12.44 -1.85 -0.48
N ILE A 62 -11.25 -2.27 -0.05
CA ILE A 62 -10.31 -3.05 -0.85
C ILE A 62 -10.10 -4.41 -0.21
N LYS A 63 -10.55 -5.45 -0.91
CA LYS A 63 -10.48 -6.84 -0.45
C LYS A 63 -9.07 -7.41 -0.63
N ASN A 64 -8.78 -8.51 0.06
CA ASN A 64 -7.53 -9.26 -0.09
C ASN A 64 -6.27 -8.38 0.09
N VAL A 65 -6.25 -7.50 1.09
CA VAL A 65 -5.18 -6.51 1.32
C VAL A 65 -3.79 -7.10 1.62
N ARG A 66 -3.65 -8.42 1.70
CA ARG A 66 -2.34 -9.09 1.74
C ARG A 66 -1.70 -9.23 0.35
N GLN A 67 -2.50 -9.15 -0.72
CA GLN A 67 -1.99 -9.11 -2.09
C GLN A 67 -1.26 -7.79 -2.32
N LEU A 68 -0.09 -7.85 -2.95
CA LEU A 68 0.81 -6.70 -3.14
C LEU A 68 0.08 -5.47 -3.68
N GLU A 69 -0.61 -5.62 -4.82
CA GLU A 69 -1.29 -4.52 -5.47
C GLU A 69 -2.42 -3.94 -4.62
N ASN A 70 -3.24 -4.81 -4.02
CA ASN A 70 -4.34 -4.38 -3.15
C ASN A 70 -3.84 -3.68 -1.89
N ASN A 71 -2.67 -4.07 -1.36
CA ASN A 71 -2.05 -3.42 -0.22
C ASN A 71 -1.59 -1.99 -0.57
N ILE A 72 -0.91 -1.84 -1.72
CA ILE A 72 -0.50 -0.53 -2.23
C ILE A 72 -1.73 0.33 -2.48
N HIS A 73 -2.75 -0.20 -3.16
CA HIS A 73 -3.99 0.52 -3.44
C HIS A 73 -4.66 1.00 -2.15
N ALA A 74 -4.79 0.14 -1.14
CA ALA A 74 -5.41 0.50 0.13
C ALA A 74 -4.60 1.54 0.90
N GLY A 75 -3.27 1.42 0.91
CA GLY A 75 -2.40 2.40 1.55
C GLY A 75 -2.49 3.77 0.89
N VAL A 76 -2.44 3.82 -0.45
CA VAL A 76 -2.51 5.09 -1.19
C VAL A 76 -3.91 5.72 -1.08
N LYS A 77 -4.97 4.93 -1.22
CA LYS A 77 -6.35 5.41 -1.07
C LYS A 77 -6.63 5.99 0.33
N TYR A 78 -5.97 5.47 1.36
CA TYR A 78 -6.09 5.99 2.73
C TYR A 78 -5.42 7.35 2.94
N LEU A 79 -4.47 7.72 2.07
CA LEU A 79 -3.76 9.02 2.13
C LEU A 79 -4.51 10.14 1.41
N ALA A 80 -5.50 9.81 0.58
CA ALA A 80 -6.30 10.75 -0.22
C ALA A 80 -7.66 11.03 0.45
#